data_AF-A0A7K2W5N8-F1
#
_entry.id   AF-A0A7K2W5N8-F1
#
_cell.length_a   1.000
_cell.length_b   1.000
_cell.length_c   1.000
_cell.angle_alpha   90.00
_cell.angle_beta   90.00
_cell.angle_gamma   90.00
#
_symmetry.space_group_name_H-M   'P 1'
#
loop_
_entity.id
_entity.type
_entity.pdbx_description
1 polymer ?
#
loop_
_entity_poly.entity_id
_entity_poly.type
_entity_poly.pdbx_seq_one_letter_code
_entity_poly.pdbx_strand_id
1 'polypeptide(L)' 'MANHRKKDHPDRHVLAQAIRALGGTWDPQRAIKALGDHGHTWEDQRAAEKRVRQILRDLCADGLIVKTDPQRAVYDIVQE' A
#
# COMPACT_ATOMS: atom_id res chain seq x y z
N MET A 1 -28.10 -15.41 -1.09
CA MET A 1 -26.67 -15.69 -0.83
C MET A 1 -25.85 -15.13 -1.98
N ALA A 2 -25.17 -14.00 -1.77
CA ALA A 2 -23.98 -13.57 -2.53
C ALA A 2 -23.48 -12.27 -1.88
N ASN A 3 -22.70 -12.49 -0.81
CA ASN A 3 -21.77 -11.63 -0.11
C ASN A 3 -21.74 -10.15 -0.49
N HIS A 4 -21.93 -9.31 0.53
CA HIS A 4 -20.97 -8.26 0.92
C HIS A 4 -19.69 -8.32 0.05
N ARG A 5 -19.71 -7.74 -1.15
CA ARG A 5 -18.49 -7.56 -1.93
C ARG A 5 -17.74 -6.51 -1.15
N LYS A 6 -16.80 -6.98 -0.33
CA LYS A 6 -15.79 -6.15 0.33
C LYS A 6 -15.41 -5.10 -0.70
N LYS A 7 -15.54 -3.83 -0.34
CA LYS A 7 -15.09 -2.70 -1.14
C LYS A 7 -13.58 -2.88 -1.28
N ASP A 8 -13.16 -3.73 -2.22
CA ASP A 8 -11.78 -3.98 -2.57
C ASP A 8 -11.30 -2.62 -3.02
N HIS A 9 -10.64 -1.90 -2.12
CA HIS A 9 -10.18 -0.56 -2.43
C HIS A 9 -9.22 -0.74 -3.60
N PRO A 10 -9.53 -0.19 -4.79
CA PRO A 10 -8.71 -0.40 -5.98
C PRO A 10 -7.25 -0.01 -5.70
N ASP A 11 -7.06 0.99 -4.84
CA ASP A 11 -5.77 1.44 -4.32
C ASP A 11 -4.97 0.34 -3.59
N ARG A 12 -5.63 -0.51 -2.80
CA ARG A 12 -4.98 -1.63 -2.10
C ARG A 12 -4.49 -2.67 -3.09
N HIS A 13 -5.32 -3.01 -4.07
CA HIS A 13 -4.98 -4.03 -5.06
C HIS A 13 -3.84 -3.56 -5.97
N VAL A 14 -3.93 -2.31 -6.45
CA VAL A 14 -2.89 -1.66 -7.24
C VAL A 14 -1.58 -1.61 -6.47
N LEU A 15 -1.61 -1.20 -5.19
CA LEU A 15 -0.40 -1.13 -4.39
C LEU A 15 0.18 -2.53 -4.11
N ALA A 16 -0.64 -3.53 -3.80
CA ALA A 16 -0.18 -4.91 -3.60
C ALA A 16 0.46 -5.49 -4.87
N GLN A 17 -0.13 -5.23 -6.03
CA GLN A 17 0.43 -5.64 -7.32
C GLN A 17 1.75 -4.93 -7.61
N ALA A 18 1.84 -3.62 -7.36
CA ALA A 18 3.06 -2.85 -7.51
C ALA A 18 4.17 -3.34 -6.56
N ILE A 19 3.82 -3.66 -5.30
CA ILE A 19 4.74 -4.24 -4.31
C ILE A 19 5.31 -5.57 -4.82
N ARG A 20 4.45 -6.47 -5.31
CA ARG A 20 4.89 -7.77 -5.86
C ARG A 20 5.72 -7.61 -7.14
N ALA A 21 5.38 -6.66 -8.00
CA ALA A 21 6.05 -6.46 -9.28
C ALA A 21 7.42 -5.76 -9.15
N LEU A 22 7.51 -4.75 -8.28
CA LEU A 22 8.74 -3.95 -8.11
C LEU A 22 9.62 -4.47 -6.99
N GLY A 23 9.06 -5.20 -6.02
CA GLY A 23 9.77 -5.75 -4.86
C GLY A 23 10.47 -4.70 -3.99
N GLY A 24 11.28 -5.21 -3.06
CA GLY A 24 12.13 -4.43 -2.16
C GLY A 24 11.36 -3.58 -1.15
N THR A 25 11.95 -2.43 -0.82
CA THR A 25 11.50 -1.60 0.30
C THR A 25 10.46 -0.55 -0.11
N TRP A 26 9.40 -0.42 0.68
CA TRP A 26 8.25 0.44 0.49
C TRP A 26 8.07 1.42 1.64
N ASP A 27 8.17 2.70 1.32
CA ASP A 27 7.83 3.82 2.18
C ASP A 27 6.53 4.51 1.70
N PRO A 28 5.92 5.39 2.51
CA PRO A 28 4.66 6.04 2.15
C PRO A 28 4.78 6.91 0.90
N GLN A 29 5.94 7.53 0.65
CA GLN A 29 6.15 8.38 -0.51
C GLN A 29 6.24 7.55 -1.79
N ARG A 30 6.99 6.43 -1.75
CA ARG A 30 7.05 5.48 -2.86
C ARG A 30 5.68 4.89 -3.18
N ALA A 31 4.88 4.56 -2.18
CA ALA A 31 3.52 4.07 -2.37
C ALA A 31 2.56 5.14 -2.93
N ILE A 32 2.66 6.41 -2.50
CA ILE A 32 1.92 7.51 -3.13
C ILE A 32 2.32 7.64 -4.61
N LYS A 33 3.62 7.59 -4.91
CA LYS A 33 4.11 7.68 -6.30
C LYS A 33 3.60 6.54 -7.17
N ALA A 34 3.61 5.30 -6.65
CA ALA A 34 3.07 4.15 -7.36
C ALA A 34 1.58 4.32 -7.68
N LEU A 35 0.78 4.78 -6.71
CA LEU A 35 -0.64 5.07 -6.95
C LEU A 35 -0.84 6.23 -7.94
N GLY A 36 0.01 7.27 -7.88
CA GLY A 36 -0.02 8.38 -8.82
C GLY A 36 0.31 7.98 -10.27
N ASP A 37 1.23 7.04 -10.47
CA ASP A 37 1.59 6.48 -11.79
C ASP A 37 0.39 5.78 -12.45
N HIS A 38 -0.49 5.19 -11.63
CA HIS A 38 -1.76 4.60 -12.08
C HIS A 38 -2.87 5.63 -12.34
N GLY A 39 -2.56 6.94 -12.36
CA GLY A 39 -3.51 8.01 -12.60
C GLY A 39 -4.29 8.45 -11.35
N HIS A 40 -3.86 8.03 -10.15
CA HIS A 40 -4.49 8.47 -8.91
C HIS A 40 -3.99 9.86 -8.52
N THR A 41 -4.79 10.89 -8.79
CA THR A 41 -4.54 12.25 -8.33
C THR A 41 -5.09 12.44 -6.92
N TRP A 42 -4.22 12.91 -6.03
CA TRP A 42 -4.62 13.27 -4.67
C TRP A 42 -4.83 14.78 -4.59
N GLU A 43 -6.01 15.20 -4.13
CA GLU A 43 -6.26 16.62 -3.89
C GLU A 43 -5.47 17.15 -2.69
N ASP A 44 -5.22 16.28 -1.70
CA ASP A 44 -4.50 16.63 -0.48
C ASP A 44 -3.43 15.59 -0.15
N GLN A 45 -2.19 16.06 0.00
CA GLN A 45 -1.04 15.20 0.29
C GLN A 45 -1.19 14.49 1.65
N ARG A 46 -1.80 15.13 2.65
CA ARG A 46 -2.04 14.49 3.95
C ARG A 46 -3.08 13.38 3.84
N ALA A 47 -4.10 13.58 3.01
CA ALA A 47 -5.09 12.53 2.72
C ALA A 47 -4.43 11.34 2.01
N ALA A 48 -3.56 11.60 1.04
CA ALA A 48 -2.77 10.58 0.34
C ALA A 48 -1.92 9.75 1.31
N GLU A 49 -1.13 10.42 2.15
CA GLU A 49 -0.30 9.75 3.15
C GLU A 49 -1.13 8.93 4.14
N LYS A 50 -2.24 9.48 4.63
CA LYS A 50 -3.11 8.77 5.57
C LYS A 50 -3.68 7.50 4.94
N ARG A 51 -4.13 7.59 3.69
CA ARG A 51 -4.69 6.46 2.93
C ARG A 51 -3.62 5.40 2.68
N VAL A 52 -2.45 5.80 2.20
CA VAL A 52 -1.34 4.91 1.90
C VAL A 52 -0.80 4.23 3.15
N ARG A 53 -0.61 4.95 4.26
CA ARG A 53 -0.21 4.33 5.53
C ARG A 53 -1.22 3.31 6.02
N GLN A 54 -2.52 3.55 5.79
CA GLN A 54 -3.57 2.60 6.14
C GLN A 54 -3.51 1.34 5.26
N ILE A 55 -3.28 1.49 3.96
CA ILE A 55 -3.10 0.35 3.04
C ILE A 55 -1.85 -0.44 3.40
N LEU A 56 -0.70 0.21 3.61
CA LEU A 56 0.54 -0.48 4.01
C LEU A 56 0.36 -1.24 5.33
N ARG A 57 -0.37 -0.67 6.30
CA ARG A 57 -0.67 -1.36 7.55
C ARG A 57 -1.57 -2.58 7.34
N ASP A 58 -2.56 -2.49 6.46
CA ASP A 58 -3.44 -3.61 6.11
C ASP A 58 -2.65 -4.73 5.40
N LEU A 59 -1.81 -4.39 4.43
CA LEU A 59 -0.91 -5.33 3.75
C LEU A 59 0.11 -5.97 4.71
N CYS A 60 0.55 -5.22 5.72
CA CYS A 60 1.42 -5.74 6.76
C CYS A 60 0.69 -6.73 7.68
N ALA A 61 -0.56 -6.44 8.03
CA ALA A 61 -1.41 -7.36 8.77
C ALA A 61 -1.76 -8.63 7.96
N ASP A 62 -1.86 -8.51 6.63
CA ASP A 62 -2.05 -9.63 5.70
C ASP A 62 -0.79 -10.50 5.53
N GLY A 63 0.37 -10.02 6.00
CA GLY A 63 1.66 -10.72 5.88
C GLY A 63 2.33 -10.57 4.52
N LEU A 64 1.83 -9.70 3.63
CA LEU A 64 2.46 -9.41 2.33
C LEU A 64 3.79 -8.65 2.50
N ILE A 65 3.80 -7.72 3.45
CA ILE A 65 4.95 -6.87 3.76
C ILE A 65 5.23 -6.90 5.25
N VAL A 66 6.49 -6.73 5.62
CA VAL A 66 6.91 -6.62 7.02
C VAL A 66 7.47 -5.24 7.27
N LYS A 67 7.15 -4.68 8.43
CA LYS A 67 7.75 -3.42 8.84
C LYS A 67 9.22 -3.67 9.21
N THR A 68 10.15 -3.14 8.42
CA THR A 68 11.59 -3.32 8.65
C THR A 68 12.16 -2.29 9.61
N ASP A 69 11.53 -1.11 9.73
CA ASP A 69 11.96 -0.07 10.66
C ASP A 69 10.85 0.27 11.68
N PRO A 70 11.10 0.19 13.00
CA PRO A 70 10.11 0.54 14.00
C PRO A 70 9.84 2.06 14.09
N GLN A 71 10.82 2.90 13.76
CA GLN A 71 10.76 4.36 13.85
C GLN A 71 10.27 5.01 12.54
N ARG A 72 10.56 4.40 11.40
CA ARG A 72 10.18 4.86 10.06
C ARG A 72 9.02 4.02 9.53
N ALA A 73 8.18 4.61 8.69
CA ALA A 73 7.08 3.87 8.04
C ALA A 73 7.58 3.06 6.83
N VAL A 74 8.67 2.33 7.03
CA VAL A 74 9.36 1.56 5.99
C VAL A 74 8.98 0.10 6.14
N TYR A 75 8.51 -0.47 5.05
CA TYR A 75 8.09 -1.85 4.92
C TYR A 75 8.95 -2.54 3.87
N ASP A 76 9.15 -3.83 3.98
CA ASP A 76 9.81 -4.63 2.95
C ASP A 76 8.90 -5.79 2.58
N ILE A 77 9.01 -6.26 1.34
CA ILE A 77 8.21 -7.39 0.90
C ILE A 77 8.63 -8.64 1.67
N VAL A 78 7.67 -9.42 2.15
CA VAL A 78 7.97 -10.77 2.64
C VAL A 78 8.28 -11.59 1.40
N GLN A 79 9.57 -11.78 1.12
CA GLN A 79 9.98 -12.69 0.05
C GLN A 79 9.52 -14.10 0.45
N GLU A 80 8.69 -14.72 -0.40
CA GLU A 80 8.47 -16.17 -0.40
C GLU A 80 9.69 -16.89 -0.97
#